data_AF-A0AAI8VFH0-F1
#
_entry.id   AF-A0AAI8VFH0-F1
#
_cell.length_a   1.000
_cell.length_b   1.000
_cell.length_c   1.000
_cell.angle_alpha   90.00
_cell.angle_beta   90.00
_cell.angle_gamma   90.00
#
_symmetry.space_group_name_H-M   'P 1'
#
loop_
_entity.id
_entity.type
_entity.pdbx_description
1 polymer ?
#
loop_
_entity_poly.entity_id
_entity_poly.type
_entity_poly.pdbx_seq_one_letter_code
_entity_poly.pdbx_strand_id
1 'polypeptide(L)'
;MSPGGLLKGPAWLMPMKGADNRVGKFMNGNELANRAWDQIFSNLSTKHKEFPAMEDGDTLLSIRRKLRCLLPEGEAGTYLPNQLRIWAAFLDQPMCVPDEDLAEILTLERCQYPPLLRHVRDKHSQVFYITSWTITLEELKRLVQHLQKEEKTFRELKRWLVVAKTNGLQARDTLTIRYIGSCELLEWPLGPLTKPYDEFAKPYSGVFAEFLSAVKVAFPAVAATARMHLLRDIVASPHEDNELILQVLLEFFRSKTLVNRWPVENFRENHEEDCAVGELGTSFHENMIKHGAVCPDKYTGALRAHFKNVMNYVNANPAETGTISKQLAFTPGLCTTLLDQSVPILFQGKKAMMVLAGKGMHLNDYINARSFFRGANKDSHAMSKLVDYVARLEGMATPRPGFFSYYCLAPWPKHDDDLEQATSQYQLLTNRARAQIFLGEYLGIVQPLILVTFGKTMASLIVRDSDSDNRSSAATLTTSDFLSLVGRPAARSWDTSHFIHIPLPSPNAARYHETHTTTSLAIFMEIAFVVAVMTADIAMDVLSTSSSNHDVDGEDTDDADDDLHSKRVRNMLLRRIVEELRHEVWRTMRDPFDTALECVRQLVLADPLLIP
;
A
#
# COMPACT_ATOMS: atom_id res chain seq x y z
N MET A 1 31.55 15.54 14.02
CA MET A 1 30.45 15.28 13.07
C MET A 1 29.38 16.33 13.31
N SER A 2 29.18 17.25 12.37
CA SER A 2 28.31 18.43 12.54
C SER A 2 26.90 18.13 11.99
N PRO A 3 25.83 18.19 12.80
CA PRO A 3 24.47 18.01 12.32
C PRO A 3 23.83 19.38 12.08
N GLY A 4 23.48 19.68 10.83
CA GLY A 4 22.82 20.95 10.52
C GLY A 4 22.88 21.35 9.05
N GLY A 5 22.42 20.47 8.16
CA GLY A 5 22.02 20.90 6.82
C GLY A 5 20.77 21.78 6.94
N LEU A 6 20.97 23.08 7.20
CA LEU A 6 19.95 24.10 6.98
C LEU A 6 19.49 23.96 5.53
N LEU A 7 18.29 23.41 5.34
CA LEU A 7 17.55 23.59 4.10
C LEU A 7 17.32 25.10 3.97
N LYS A 8 18.23 25.78 3.28
CA LYS A 8 18.02 27.16 2.85
C LYS A 8 16.72 27.14 2.04
N GLY A 9 15.73 27.94 2.47
CA GLY A 9 14.65 28.36 1.57
C GLY A 9 15.29 28.80 0.25
N PRO A 10 14.64 28.55 -0.89
CA PRO A 10 15.31 28.71 -2.15
C PRO A 10 15.74 30.18 -2.31
N ALA A 11 16.99 30.39 -2.72
CA ALA A 11 17.72 31.66 -2.57
C ALA A 11 17.09 32.88 -3.27
N TRP A 12 15.99 32.69 -4.01
CA TRP A 12 15.30 33.70 -4.81
C TRP A 12 14.22 34.50 -4.05
N LEU A 13 13.90 34.13 -2.79
CA LEU A 13 13.06 34.92 -1.89
C LEU A 13 13.86 35.87 -0.97
N MET A 14 15.19 35.82 -1.02
CA MET A 14 16.00 36.84 -0.36
C MET A 14 15.84 38.17 -1.12
N PRO A 15 15.44 39.28 -0.47
CA PRO A 15 15.61 40.59 -1.10
C PRO A 15 17.08 40.69 -1.50
N MET A 16 17.36 41.14 -2.74
CA MET A 16 18.73 41.29 -3.21
C MET A 16 19.52 42.05 -2.15
N LYS A 17 20.46 41.35 -1.48
CA LYS A 17 21.39 41.98 -0.54
C LYS A 17 22.27 42.93 -1.35
N GLY A 18 21.91 44.21 -1.36
CA GLY A 18 22.63 45.25 -2.07
C GLY A 18 21.79 46.43 -2.57
N ALA A 19 20.45 46.37 -2.54
CA ALA A 19 19.62 47.51 -2.89
C ALA A 19 19.20 48.28 -1.62
N ASP A 20 19.72 49.50 -1.50
CA ASP A 20 19.31 50.49 -0.51
C ASP A 20 17.78 50.60 -0.40
N ASN A 21 17.34 50.94 0.81
CA ASN A 21 15.98 51.00 1.36
C ASN A 21 14.95 51.91 0.63
N ARG A 22 14.95 52.00 -0.70
CA ARG A 22 13.99 52.77 -1.48
C ARG A 22 13.42 51.94 -2.63
N VAL A 23 12.16 51.52 -2.43
CA VAL A 23 11.28 50.86 -3.40
C VAL A 23 11.79 49.48 -3.84
N GLY A 24 11.26 48.44 -3.19
CA GLY A 24 11.45 47.07 -3.62
C GLY A 24 11.07 46.93 -5.10
N LYS A 25 12.07 46.69 -5.95
CA LYS A 25 11.84 46.22 -7.31
C LYS A 25 11.17 44.85 -7.19
N PHE A 26 9.85 44.83 -7.26
CA PHE A 26 9.09 43.61 -7.45
C PHE A 26 9.66 42.90 -8.68
N MET A 27 9.93 41.59 -8.57
CA MET A 27 10.25 40.75 -9.72
C MET A 27 9.25 41.05 -10.85
N ASN A 28 9.74 41.28 -12.06
CA ASN A 28 8.87 41.37 -13.22
C ASN A 28 8.16 40.01 -13.40
N GLY A 29 6.84 40.01 -13.61
CA GLY A 29 6.04 38.78 -13.76
C GLY A 29 6.61 37.81 -14.80
N ASN A 30 7.22 38.34 -15.87
CA ASN A 30 7.88 37.52 -16.90
C ASN A 30 9.12 36.79 -16.39
N GLU A 31 9.92 37.41 -15.51
CA GLU A 31 11.08 36.73 -14.91
C GLU A 31 10.64 35.60 -13.98
N LEU A 32 9.57 35.82 -13.22
CA LEU A 32 8.99 34.79 -12.35
C LEU A 32 8.47 33.61 -13.19
N ALA A 33 7.67 33.90 -14.23
CA ALA A 33 7.11 32.88 -15.13
C ALA A 33 8.20 32.10 -15.86
N ASN A 34 9.20 32.77 -16.45
CA ASN A 34 10.33 32.13 -17.13
C ASN A 34 11.07 31.17 -16.19
N ARG A 35 11.45 31.64 -15.00
CA ARG A 35 12.20 30.81 -14.03
C ARG A 35 11.37 29.62 -13.53
N ALA A 36 10.06 29.82 -13.32
CA ALA A 36 9.19 28.73 -12.91
C ALA A 36 9.06 27.67 -14.02
N TRP A 37 8.90 28.08 -15.28
CA TRP A 37 8.91 27.18 -16.44
C TRP A 37 10.24 26.43 -16.58
N ASP A 38 11.37 27.15 -16.53
CA ASP A 38 12.71 26.55 -16.61
C ASP A 38 12.91 25.50 -15.52
N GLN A 39 12.46 25.79 -14.29
CA GLN A 39 12.54 24.86 -13.17
C GLN A 39 11.64 23.63 -13.37
N ILE A 40 10.41 23.81 -13.86
CA ILE A 40 9.49 22.70 -14.13
C ILE A 40 10.10 21.78 -15.19
N PHE A 41 10.56 22.32 -16.31
CA PHE A 41 11.15 21.54 -17.38
C PHE A 41 12.48 20.90 -16.99
N SER A 42 13.34 21.61 -16.24
CA SER A 42 14.57 21.06 -15.68
C SER A 42 14.31 19.90 -14.70
N ASN A 43 13.28 20.02 -13.85
CA ASN A 43 12.90 18.94 -12.96
C ASN A 43 12.37 17.72 -13.73
N LEU A 44 11.56 17.95 -14.75
CA LEU A 44 11.03 16.87 -15.57
C LEU A 44 12.15 16.17 -16.35
N SER A 45 13.06 16.91 -16.99
CA SER A 45 14.18 16.30 -17.72
C SER A 45 15.14 15.51 -16.82
N THR A 46 15.38 15.98 -15.59
CA THR A 46 16.24 15.26 -14.63
C THR A 46 15.58 14.03 -14.04
N LYS A 47 14.25 14.05 -13.86
CA LYS A 47 13.49 12.92 -13.32
C LYS A 47 13.14 11.87 -14.37
N HIS A 48 13.15 12.24 -15.65
CA HIS A 48 12.63 11.42 -16.74
C HIS A 48 13.63 11.32 -17.88
N LYS A 49 14.60 10.41 -17.74
CA LYS A 49 15.56 10.11 -18.82
C LYS A 49 14.88 9.49 -20.05
N GLU A 50 13.69 8.92 -19.89
CA GLU A 50 12.95 8.21 -20.94
C GLU A 50 12.01 9.09 -21.76
N PHE A 51 11.99 10.41 -21.52
CA PHE A 51 11.13 11.33 -22.28
C PHE A 51 11.95 12.18 -23.27
N PRO A 52 12.21 11.67 -24.50
CA PRO A 52 12.88 12.46 -25.55
C PRO A 52 12.07 13.71 -25.94
N ALA A 53 10.76 13.73 -25.65
CA ALA A 53 9.89 14.89 -25.82
C ALA A 53 10.33 16.13 -24.99
N MET A 54 11.10 15.95 -23.90
CA MET A 54 11.62 17.04 -23.08
C MET A 54 12.93 17.65 -23.64
N GLU A 55 13.52 17.03 -24.66
CA GLU A 55 14.64 17.58 -25.42
C GLU A 55 14.17 18.32 -26.69
N ASP A 56 12.92 18.09 -27.11
CA ASP A 56 12.28 18.79 -28.22
C ASP A 56 11.74 20.16 -27.77
N GLY A 57 12.43 21.21 -28.20
CA GLY A 57 12.05 22.59 -27.89
C GLY A 57 10.65 22.97 -28.38
N ASP A 58 10.17 22.39 -29.49
CA ASP A 58 8.84 22.69 -30.03
C ASP A 58 7.73 22.12 -29.14
N THR A 59 7.93 20.91 -28.63
CA THR A 59 7.02 20.28 -27.66
C THR A 59 6.94 21.10 -26.36
N LEU A 60 8.08 21.52 -25.80
CA LEU A 60 8.11 22.38 -24.60
C LEU A 60 7.40 23.72 -24.81
N LEU A 61 7.61 24.37 -25.95
CA LEU A 61 6.94 25.62 -26.30
C LEU A 61 5.43 25.43 -26.50
N SER A 62 5.01 24.32 -27.09
CA SER A 62 3.60 23.96 -27.25
C SER A 62 2.90 23.81 -25.89
N ILE A 63 3.51 23.05 -24.98
CA ILE A 63 3.00 22.84 -23.60
C ILE A 63 2.94 24.15 -22.83
N ARG A 64 4.03 24.93 -22.88
CA ARG A 64 4.10 26.23 -22.23
C ARG A 64 3.01 27.18 -22.72
N ARG A 65 2.76 27.22 -24.04
CA ARG A 65 1.67 28.01 -24.63
C ARG A 65 0.31 27.52 -24.18
N LYS A 66 0.10 26.20 -24.13
CA LYS A 66 -1.15 25.57 -23.67
C LYS A 66 -1.44 25.89 -22.21
N LEU A 67 -0.42 25.80 -21.37
CA LEU A 67 -0.50 25.98 -19.92
C LEU A 67 -0.12 27.40 -19.47
N ARG A 68 -0.14 28.38 -20.38
CA ARG A 68 0.15 29.79 -20.09
C ARG A 68 -0.76 30.37 -19.01
N CYS A 69 -1.92 29.78 -18.77
CA CYS A 69 -2.83 30.17 -17.67
C CYS A 69 -2.26 29.86 -16.29
N LEU A 70 -1.32 28.91 -16.17
CA LEU A 70 -0.60 28.64 -14.93
C LEU A 70 0.37 29.78 -14.61
N LEU A 71 1.04 30.34 -15.61
CA LEU A 71 2.03 31.40 -15.42
C LEU A 71 1.88 32.42 -16.55
N PRO A 72 0.87 33.32 -16.49
CA PRO A 72 0.65 34.31 -17.53
C PRO A 72 1.90 35.15 -17.79
N GLU A 73 2.37 35.11 -19.04
CA GLU A 73 3.39 36.00 -19.56
C GLU A 73 2.70 37.28 -20.03
N GLY A 74 3.08 38.43 -19.48
CA GLY A 74 2.41 39.69 -19.76
C GLY A 74 3.37 40.87 -19.82
N GLU A 75 2.95 41.94 -20.48
CA GLU A 75 3.66 43.23 -20.42
C GLU A 75 3.74 43.70 -18.96
N ALA A 76 4.82 44.39 -18.59
CA ALA A 76 5.08 44.82 -17.22
C ALA A 76 3.85 45.49 -16.57
N GLY A 77 3.35 44.93 -15.46
CA GLY A 77 2.16 45.43 -14.74
C GLY A 77 0.92 44.53 -14.76
N THR A 78 1.02 43.31 -15.29
CA THR A 78 -0.13 42.38 -15.45
C THR A 78 -0.65 41.77 -14.14
N TYR A 79 0.20 41.66 -13.11
CA TYR A 79 -0.19 41.10 -11.81
C TYR A 79 -0.43 42.18 -10.78
N LEU A 80 -1.54 42.07 -10.05
CA LEU A 80 -1.78 42.90 -8.88
C LEU A 80 -0.75 42.57 -7.78
N PRO A 81 -0.36 43.53 -6.91
CA PRO A 81 0.57 43.27 -5.82
C PRO A 81 0.15 42.09 -4.91
N ASN A 82 -1.16 41.88 -4.71
CA ASN A 82 -1.66 40.73 -3.96
C ASN A 82 -1.39 39.40 -4.67
N GLN A 83 -1.59 39.34 -5.98
CA GLN A 83 -1.33 38.15 -6.78
C GLN A 83 0.16 37.79 -6.78
N LEU A 84 1.06 38.78 -6.87
CA LEU A 84 2.51 38.54 -6.76
C LEU A 84 2.89 37.98 -5.38
N ARG A 85 2.25 38.47 -4.31
CA ARG A 85 2.45 37.95 -2.96
C ARG A 85 1.97 36.50 -2.84
N ILE A 86 0.80 36.18 -3.38
CA ILE A 86 0.24 34.83 -3.40
C ILE A 86 1.13 33.89 -4.23
N TRP A 87 1.57 34.33 -5.41
CA TRP A 87 2.53 33.59 -6.25
C TRP A 87 3.82 33.26 -5.52
N ALA A 88 4.42 34.25 -4.85
CA ALA A 88 5.63 34.05 -4.08
C ALA A 88 5.41 33.05 -2.94
N ALA A 89 4.30 33.17 -2.21
CA ALA A 89 3.92 32.24 -1.14
C ALA A 89 3.67 30.82 -1.67
N PHE A 90 2.99 30.68 -2.81
CA PHE A 90 2.67 29.39 -3.42
C PHE A 90 3.92 28.69 -3.94
N LEU A 91 4.81 29.40 -4.63
CA LEU A 91 6.03 28.81 -5.20
C LEU A 91 7.04 28.37 -4.13
N ASP A 92 6.98 28.98 -2.94
CA ASP A 92 7.76 28.60 -1.76
C ASP A 92 7.10 27.48 -0.95
N GLN A 93 5.83 27.67 -0.56
CA GLN A 93 5.07 26.78 0.33
C GLN A 93 3.64 26.53 -0.19
N PRO A 94 3.45 25.66 -1.20
CA PRO A 94 2.12 25.41 -1.76
C PRO A 94 1.07 24.99 -0.72
N MET A 95 1.48 24.22 0.30
CA MET A 95 0.56 23.72 1.35
C MET A 95 0.03 24.81 2.28
N CYS A 96 0.70 25.97 2.38
CA CYS A 96 0.28 27.06 3.25
C CYS A 96 -0.66 28.05 2.54
N VAL A 97 -0.82 27.92 1.22
CA VAL A 97 -1.73 28.76 0.43
C VAL A 97 -3.09 28.08 0.39
N PRO A 98 -4.17 28.72 0.89
CA PRO A 98 -5.52 28.18 0.82
C PRO A 98 -6.10 28.25 -0.59
N ASP A 99 -7.22 27.58 -0.84
CA ASP A 99 -7.86 27.56 -2.17
C ASP A 99 -8.40 28.94 -2.58
N GLU A 100 -8.80 29.78 -1.61
CA GLU A 100 -9.24 31.15 -1.85
C GLU A 100 -8.14 31.99 -2.48
N ASP A 101 -6.93 31.97 -1.90
CA ASP A 101 -5.78 32.68 -2.44
C ASP A 101 -5.35 32.08 -3.79
N LEU A 102 -5.35 30.74 -3.90
CA LEU A 102 -5.02 30.06 -5.14
C LEU A 102 -5.96 30.45 -6.30
N ALA A 103 -7.25 30.67 -6.01
CA ALA A 103 -8.24 31.13 -6.99
C ALA A 103 -8.03 32.58 -7.44
N GLU A 104 -7.22 33.39 -6.74
CA GLU A 104 -6.85 34.73 -7.20
C GLU A 104 -5.76 34.73 -8.27
N ILE A 105 -4.95 33.66 -8.31
CA ILE A 105 -3.83 33.51 -9.25
C ILE A 105 -4.07 32.47 -10.34
N LEU A 106 -5.04 31.56 -10.15
CA LEU A 106 -5.47 30.55 -11.11
C LEU A 106 -6.98 30.63 -11.35
N THR A 107 -7.42 30.40 -12.58
CA THR A 107 -8.85 30.31 -12.91
C THR A 107 -9.45 28.98 -12.42
N LEU A 108 -9.87 28.95 -11.16
CA LEU A 108 -10.50 27.80 -10.52
C LEU A 108 -12.04 27.88 -10.60
N GLU A 109 -12.68 26.86 -11.16
CA GLU A 109 -14.14 26.76 -11.18
C GLU A 109 -14.62 25.70 -10.18
N ARG A 110 -15.49 26.09 -9.24
CA ARG A 110 -16.01 25.17 -8.21
C ARG A 110 -16.96 24.14 -8.84
N CYS A 111 -16.81 22.90 -8.40
CA CYS A 111 -17.59 21.71 -8.77
C CYS A 111 -19.13 21.85 -8.64
N GLN A 112 -19.63 22.86 -7.92
CA GLN A 112 -21.07 23.06 -7.66
C GLN A 112 -21.87 23.62 -8.84
N TYR A 113 -21.21 23.99 -9.94
CA TYR A 113 -21.87 24.53 -11.13
C TYR A 113 -21.60 23.62 -12.34
N PRO A 114 -22.60 23.36 -13.21
CA PRO A 114 -22.33 22.74 -14.50
C PRO A 114 -21.28 23.60 -15.22
N PRO A 115 -20.24 22.98 -15.80
CA PRO A 115 -19.10 23.73 -16.30
C PRO A 115 -19.55 24.80 -17.28
N LEU A 116 -19.06 26.04 -17.10
CA LEU A 116 -19.26 27.12 -18.07
C LEU A 116 -18.49 26.91 -19.39
N LEU A 117 -17.97 25.69 -19.63
CA LEU A 117 -17.28 25.23 -20.83
C LEU A 117 -18.23 25.09 -22.03
N ARG A 118 -19.05 26.11 -22.31
CA ARG A 118 -19.96 26.21 -23.45
C ARG A 118 -19.26 26.18 -24.82
N HIS A 119 -17.92 26.20 -24.83
CA HIS A 119 -17.09 26.32 -26.03
C HIS A 119 -16.27 25.06 -26.35
N VAL A 120 -16.23 24.07 -25.47
CA VAL A 120 -15.54 22.79 -25.76
C VAL A 120 -16.49 21.94 -26.61
N ARG A 121 -16.13 21.73 -27.88
CA ARG A 121 -16.95 20.99 -28.84
C ARG A 121 -16.86 19.47 -28.65
N ASP A 122 -15.73 18.99 -28.16
CA ASP A 122 -15.47 17.55 -27.99
C ASP A 122 -15.70 17.12 -26.53
N LYS A 123 -16.70 16.25 -26.35
CA LYS A 123 -17.10 15.69 -25.06
C LYS A 123 -16.06 14.73 -24.48
N HIS A 124 -15.17 14.20 -25.32
CA HIS A 124 -14.07 13.31 -24.91
C HIS A 124 -12.79 14.07 -24.55
N SER A 125 -12.82 15.41 -24.59
CA SER A 125 -11.72 16.21 -24.08
C SER A 125 -11.44 15.86 -22.61
N GLN A 126 -10.17 15.76 -22.24
CA GLN A 126 -9.74 15.62 -20.86
C GLN A 126 -9.74 16.99 -20.18
N VAL A 127 -10.25 17.02 -18.97
CA VAL A 127 -10.15 18.16 -18.06
C VAL A 127 -9.32 17.80 -16.85
N PHE A 128 -8.71 18.80 -16.23
CA PHE A 128 -7.87 18.64 -15.06
C PHE A 128 -8.49 19.34 -13.86
N TYR A 129 -8.35 18.75 -12.69
CA TYR A 129 -8.98 19.26 -11.48
C TYR A 129 -8.08 19.08 -10.26
N ILE A 130 -8.38 19.88 -9.24
CA ILE A 130 -7.72 19.85 -7.94
C ILE A 130 -8.76 19.46 -6.90
N THR A 131 -8.45 18.45 -6.11
CA THR A 131 -9.16 18.16 -4.86
C THR A 131 -8.28 18.60 -3.69
N SER A 132 -8.82 19.46 -2.83
CA SER A 132 -8.12 20.02 -1.68
C SER A 132 -8.80 19.60 -0.38
N TRP A 133 -8.01 19.36 0.67
CA TRP A 133 -8.47 19.16 2.04
C TRP A 133 -7.79 20.17 2.95
N THR A 134 -8.54 20.76 3.87
CA THR A 134 -8.00 21.63 4.91
C THR A 134 -7.81 20.83 6.18
N ILE A 135 -6.59 20.85 6.70
CA ILE A 135 -6.20 20.10 7.90
C ILE A 135 -5.37 20.99 8.82
N THR A 136 -5.59 20.91 10.13
CA THR A 136 -4.71 21.59 11.10
C THR A 136 -3.39 20.82 11.28
N LEU A 137 -2.33 21.48 11.76
CA LEU A 137 -1.08 20.79 12.06
C LEU A 137 -1.27 19.68 13.12
N GLU A 138 -2.13 19.88 14.10
CA GLU A 138 -2.46 18.86 15.10
C GLU A 138 -3.11 17.63 14.48
N GLU A 139 -4.12 17.82 13.62
CA GLU A 139 -4.77 16.74 12.88
C GLU A 139 -3.81 16.04 11.94
N LEU A 140 -2.92 16.78 11.25
CA LEU A 140 -1.89 16.19 10.40
C LEU A 140 -0.95 15.29 11.20
N LYS A 141 -0.49 15.72 12.38
CA LYS A 141 0.36 14.88 13.24
C LYS A 141 -0.36 13.59 13.65
N ARG A 142 -1.64 13.68 14.00
CA ARG A 142 -2.46 12.51 14.33
C ARG A 142 -2.68 11.60 13.12
N LEU A 143 -2.88 12.16 11.92
CA LEU A 143 -2.99 11.40 10.68
C LEU A 143 -1.71 10.63 10.37
N VAL A 144 -0.54 11.26 10.56
CA VAL A 144 0.74 10.59 10.38
C VAL A 144 0.91 9.45 11.39
N GLN A 145 0.56 9.69 12.66
CA GLN A 145 0.60 8.64 13.70
C GLN A 145 -0.33 7.48 13.37
N HIS A 146 -1.56 7.77 12.91
CA HIS A 146 -2.52 6.76 12.47
C HIS A 146 -1.94 5.90 11.33
N LEU A 147 -1.46 6.54 10.27
CA LEU A 147 -0.87 5.85 9.12
C LEU A 147 0.36 5.02 9.51
N GLN A 148 1.20 5.52 10.42
CA GLN A 148 2.33 4.76 10.98
C GLN A 148 1.88 3.50 11.73
N LYS A 149 0.83 3.59 12.56
CA LYS A 149 0.27 2.42 13.26
C LYS A 149 -0.30 1.39 12.29
N GLU A 150 -0.85 1.83 11.17
CA GLU A 150 -1.35 0.97 10.08
C GLU A 150 -0.25 0.37 9.19
N GLU A 151 1.03 0.48 9.58
CA GLU A 151 2.18 0.04 8.78
C GLU A 151 2.24 0.73 7.39
N LYS A 152 1.74 1.97 7.30
CA LYS A 152 1.66 2.80 6.09
C LYS A 152 2.43 4.11 6.26
N THR A 153 3.68 4.17 5.84
CA THR A 153 4.53 5.36 6.06
C THR A 153 5.02 5.93 4.74
N PHE A 154 4.62 7.16 4.38
CA PHE A 154 4.96 7.74 3.06
C PHE A 154 5.95 8.91 3.18
N ARG A 155 6.86 9.04 2.21
CA ARG A 155 7.79 10.19 2.13
C ARG A 155 7.08 11.54 2.15
N GLU A 156 5.88 11.62 1.57
CA GLU A 156 5.06 12.82 1.53
C GLU A 156 4.67 13.26 2.96
N LEU A 157 4.28 12.33 3.84
CA LEU A 157 3.94 12.61 5.24
C LEU A 157 5.10 13.26 5.99
N LYS A 158 6.30 12.69 5.86
CA LYS A 158 7.53 13.23 6.47
C LYS A 158 7.81 14.63 5.94
N ARG A 159 7.63 14.85 4.63
CA ARG A 159 7.82 16.15 4.01
C ARG A 159 6.81 17.19 4.50
N TRP A 160 5.54 16.82 4.63
CA TRP A 160 4.48 17.71 5.12
C TRP A 160 4.77 18.18 6.55
N LEU A 161 5.23 17.29 7.44
CA LEU A 161 5.67 17.66 8.79
C LEU A 161 6.92 18.55 8.79
N VAL A 162 7.88 18.31 7.90
CA VAL A 162 9.06 19.17 7.74
C VAL A 162 8.67 20.56 7.25
N VAL A 163 7.75 20.66 6.29
CA VAL A 163 7.20 21.93 5.81
C VAL A 163 6.57 22.69 6.98
N ALA A 164 5.70 22.05 7.75
CA ALA A 164 5.08 22.70 8.91
C ALA A 164 6.10 23.21 9.94
N LYS A 165 7.10 22.39 10.27
CA LYS A 165 8.16 22.76 11.21
C LYS A 165 9.02 23.92 10.69
N THR A 166 9.40 23.89 9.41
CA THR A 166 10.28 24.90 8.81
C THR A 166 9.60 26.27 8.77
N ASN A 167 8.27 26.29 8.60
CA ASN A 167 7.47 27.50 8.58
C ASN A 167 7.00 27.96 9.98
N GLY A 168 7.43 27.29 11.05
CA GLY A 168 7.07 27.68 12.42
C GLY A 168 5.58 27.55 12.72
N LEU A 169 4.86 26.67 12.00
CA LEU A 169 3.42 26.49 12.17
C LEU A 169 3.11 25.97 13.58
N GLN A 170 2.06 26.54 14.17
CA GLN A 170 1.48 26.17 15.45
C GLN A 170 0.40 25.10 15.28
N ALA A 171 -0.03 24.48 16.38
CA ALA A 171 -0.97 23.35 16.36
C ALA A 171 -2.30 23.65 15.63
N ARG A 172 -2.78 24.89 15.73
CA ARG A 172 -4.05 25.35 15.14
C ARG A 172 -3.92 25.91 13.73
N ASP A 173 -2.70 26.06 13.22
CA ASP A 173 -2.48 26.55 11.87
C ASP A 173 -2.92 25.50 10.87
N THR A 174 -3.55 25.96 9.78
CA THR A 174 -4.10 25.10 8.75
C THR A 174 -3.14 24.93 7.57
N LEU A 175 -3.19 23.74 7.00
CA LEU A 175 -2.51 23.34 5.78
C LEU A 175 -3.55 22.89 4.77
N THR A 176 -3.25 23.07 3.48
CA THR A 176 -4.06 22.56 2.37
C THR A 176 -3.31 21.43 1.68
N ILE A 177 -3.84 20.21 1.83
CA ILE A 177 -3.35 19.02 1.13
C ILE A 177 -4.09 18.91 -0.20
N ARG A 178 -3.39 18.62 -1.30
CA ARG A 178 -3.99 18.62 -2.64
C ARG A 178 -3.72 17.32 -3.41
N TYR A 179 -4.71 16.94 -4.21
CA TYR A 179 -4.64 15.93 -5.25
C TYR A 179 -4.97 16.57 -6.59
N ILE A 180 -4.20 16.25 -7.63
CA ILE A 180 -4.45 16.65 -9.00
C ILE A 180 -4.90 15.43 -9.79
N GLY A 181 -6.08 15.52 -10.38
CA GLY A 181 -6.63 14.47 -11.22
C GLY A 181 -6.99 14.98 -12.60
N SER A 182 -7.35 14.05 -13.47
CA SER A 182 -7.92 14.33 -14.79
C SER A 182 -9.14 13.44 -15.02
N CYS A 183 -10.12 13.88 -15.79
CA CYS A 183 -11.22 13.02 -16.23
C CYS A 183 -11.73 13.47 -17.59
N GLU A 184 -12.55 12.64 -18.24
CA GLU A 184 -13.28 13.10 -19.41
C GLU A 184 -14.23 14.24 -19.03
N LEU A 185 -14.36 15.23 -19.91
CA LEU A 185 -15.23 16.38 -19.71
C LEU A 185 -16.68 15.96 -19.47
N LEU A 186 -17.16 14.90 -20.16
CA LEU A 186 -18.51 14.37 -19.97
C LEU A 186 -18.73 13.81 -18.55
N GLU A 187 -17.67 13.36 -17.90
CA GLU A 187 -17.74 12.85 -16.54
C GLU A 187 -17.71 14.00 -15.52
N TRP A 188 -17.20 15.19 -15.86
CA TRP A 188 -17.16 16.31 -14.93
C TRP A 188 -18.56 16.91 -14.65
N PRO A 189 -18.90 17.28 -13.39
CA PRO A 189 -18.13 17.08 -12.17
C PRO A 189 -18.38 15.73 -11.47
N LEU A 190 -19.37 14.96 -11.94
CA LEU A 190 -19.90 13.83 -11.20
C LEU A 190 -18.96 12.63 -11.16
N GLY A 191 -18.16 12.37 -12.18
CA GLY A 191 -17.22 11.25 -12.28
C GLY A 191 -16.25 11.22 -11.10
N PRO A 192 -15.42 12.26 -10.90
CA PRO A 192 -14.51 12.32 -9.75
C PRO A 192 -15.20 12.21 -8.39
N LEU A 193 -16.44 12.71 -8.25
CA LEU A 193 -17.21 12.64 -7.01
C LEU A 193 -17.89 11.28 -6.76
N THR A 194 -18.37 10.64 -7.83
CA THR A 194 -19.14 9.38 -7.76
C THR A 194 -18.25 8.16 -7.87
N LYS A 195 -17.08 8.31 -8.51
CA LYS A 195 -16.08 7.26 -8.71
C LYS A 195 -14.67 7.73 -8.28
N PRO A 196 -14.48 8.23 -7.05
CA PRO A 196 -13.14 8.63 -6.58
C PRO A 196 -12.15 7.45 -6.54
N TYR A 197 -12.65 6.22 -6.65
CA TYR A 197 -11.88 4.99 -6.66
C TYR A 197 -11.28 4.67 -8.04
N ASP A 198 -11.87 5.16 -9.13
CA ASP A 198 -11.30 5.01 -10.49
C ASP A 198 -9.95 5.75 -10.59
N GLU A 199 -9.78 6.82 -9.81
CA GLU A 199 -8.52 7.52 -9.65
C GLU A 199 -7.41 6.64 -9.06
N PHE A 200 -7.74 5.64 -8.25
CA PHE A 200 -6.73 4.81 -7.57
C PHE A 200 -5.91 3.99 -8.56
N ALA A 201 -6.52 3.60 -9.68
CA ALA A 201 -5.87 2.85 -10.74
C ALA A 201 -4.94 3.71 -11.61
N LYS A 202 -4.96 5.05 -11.47
CA LYS A 202 -4.14 5.92 -12.31
C LYS A 202 -2.66 5.88 -11.89
N PRO A 203 -1.71 5.97 -12.83
CA PRO A 203 -0.28 5.90 -12.52
C PRO A 203 0.19 6.96 -11.50
N TYR A 204 -0.44 8.14 -11.53
CA TYR A 204 -0.10 9.30 -10.71
C TYR A 204 -0.91 9.41 -9.41
N SER A 205 -1.75 8.41 -9.09
CA SER A 205 -2.61 8.43 -7.91
C SER A 205 -1.81 8.46 -6.60
N GLY A 206 -0.59 7.91 -6.62
CA GLY A 206 0.37 8.01 -5.53
C GLY A 206 -0.08 7.36 -4.24
N VAL A 207 -0.31 8.19 -3.21
CA VAL A 207 -0.80 7.76 -1.89
C VAL A 207 -2.26 8.17 -1.66
N PHE A 208 -2.99 8.47 -2.74
CA PHE A 208 -4.35 8.98 -2.67
C PHE A 208 -5.33 7.99 -2.05
N ALA A 209 -5.23 6.71 -2.39
CA ALA A 209 -6.09 5.68 -1.81
C ALA A 209 -5.91 5.59 -0.29
N GLU A 210 -4.67 5.56 0.17
CA GLU A 210 -4.34 5.45 1.59
C GLU A 210 -4.69 6.71 2.35
N PHE A 211 -4.37 7.89 1.80
CA PHE A 211 -4.72 9.17 2.39
C PHE A 211 -6.24 9.31 2.53
N LEU A 212 -7.00 9.02 1.46
CA LEU A 212 -8.45 9.14 1.48
C LEU A 212 -9.09 8.12 2.42
N SER A 213 -8.56 6.89 2.46
CA SER A 213 -9.00 5.87 3.42
C SER A 213 -8.78 6.33 4.86
N ALA A 214 -7.57 6.77 5.20
CA ALA A 214 -7.23 7.21 6.55
C ALA A 214 -8.04 8.44 6.96
N VAL A 215 -8.17 9.44 6.09
CA VAL A 215 -8.94 10.65 6.40
C VAL A 215 -10.43 10.35 6.56
N LYS A 216 -11.02 9.47 5.73
CA LYS A 216 -12.44 9.11 5.89
C LYS A 216 -12.73 8.32 7.17
N VAL A 217 -11.81 7.45 7.59
CA VAL A 217 -12.02 6.60 8.76
C VAL A 217 -11.65 7.33 10.06
N ALA A 218 -10.46 7.95 10.10
CA ALA A 218 -9.88 8.53 11.30
C ALA A 218 -10.24 10.02 11.49
N PHE A 219 -10.43 10.77 10.40
CA PHE A 219 -10.64 12.23 10.44
C PHE A 219 -11.85 12.65 9.57
N PRO A 220 -13.06 12.17 9.86
CA PRO A 220 -14.23 12.43 9.01
C PRO A 220 -14.56 13.93 8.87
N ALA A 221 -14.21 14.76 9.86
CA ALA A 221 -14.32 16.21 9.76
C ALA A 221 -13.40 16.79 8.69
N VAL A 222 -12.14 16.34 8.62
CA VAL A 222 -11.19 16.71 7.56
C VAL A 222 -11.68 16.19 6.21
N ALA A 223 -12.19 14.96 6.16
CA ALA A 223 -12.78 14.38 4.93
C ALA A 223 -13.91 15.27 4.38
N ALA A 224 -14.74 15.82 5.26
CA ALA A 224 -15.84 16.71 4.90
C ALA A 224 -15.38 18.09 4.38
N THR A 225 -14.12 18.47 4.59
CA THR A 225 -13.57 19.72 4.03
C THR A 225 -13.16 19.60 2.56
N ALA A 226 -13.27 18.40 1.97
CA ALA A 226 -12.89 18.16 0.58
C ALA A 226 -13.58 19.16 -0.37
N ARG A 227 -12.77 19.92 -1.12
CA ARG A 227 -13.24 20.84 -2.15
C ARG A 227 -12.62 20.47 -3.48
N MET A 228 -13.44 20.49 -4.53
CA MET A 228 -13.00 20.14 -5.87
C MET A 228 -13.15 21.34 -6.81
N HIS A 229 -12.06 21.65 -7.52
CA HIS A 229 -11.95 22.79 -8.42
C HIS A 229 -11.46 22.33 -9.79
N LEU A 230 -12.16 22.75 -10.84
CA LEU A 230 -11.72 22.57 -12.23
C LEU A 230 -10.64 23.60 -12.55
N LEU A 231 -9.56 23.15 -13.21
CA LEU A 231 -8.61 24.03 -13.88
C LEU A 231 -9.21 24.46 -15.21
N ARG A 232 -10.10 25.46 -15.18
CA ARG A 232 -11.01 25.81 -16.28
C ARG A 232 -10.30 26.04 -17.62
N ASP A 233 -9.13 26.65 -17.57
CA ASP A 233 -8.38 27.04 -18.76
C ASP A 233 -7.49 25.91 -19.31
N ILE A 234 -7.50 24.73 -18.68
CA ILE A 234 -6.68 23.58 -19.04
C ILE A 234 -7.60 22.45 -19.51
N VAL A 235 -7.81 22.41 -20.82
CA VAL A 235 -8.59 21.37 -21.50
C VAL A 235 -7.73 20.75 -22.59
N ALA A 236 -7.62 19.44 -22.57
CA ALA A 236 -6.83 18.68 -23.52
C ALA A 236 -7.73 17.85 -24.43
N SER A 237 -7.46 17.85 -25.73
CA SER A 237 -8.17 17.00 -26.70
C SER A 237 -7.74 15.54 -26.56
N PRO A 238 -8.52 14.56 -27.06
CA PRO A 238 -8.17 13.15 -26.98
C PRO A 238 -6.82 12.78 -27.63
N HIS A 239 -6.32 13.61 -28.54
CA HIS A 239 -5.06 13.40 -29.27
C HIS A 239 -3.85 14.09 -28.62
N GLU A 240 -4.06 14.91 -27.59
CA GLU A 240 -2.97 15.55 -26.86
C GLU A 240 -2.40 14.61 -25.80
N ASP A 241 -1.12 14.83 -25.45
CA ASP A 241 -0.45 14.10 -24.39
C ASP A 241 -0.94 14.57 -23.01
N ASN A 242 -2.05 13.98 -22.58
CA ASN A 242 -2.69 14.24 -21.29
C ASN A 242 -1.77 13.91 -20.11
N GLU A 243 -0.90 12.93 -20.28
CA GLU A 243 0.05 12.51 -19.27
C GLU A 243 1.08 13.62 -19.05
N LEU A 244 1.68 14.15 -20.12
CA LEU A 244 2.63 15.25 -20.03
C LEU A 244 2.04 16.52 -19.42
N ILE A 245 0.78 16.84 -19.74
CA ILE A 245 0.07 17.96 -19.08
C ILE A 245 -0.08 17.70 -17.57
N LEU A 246 -0.50 16.50 -17.18
CA LEU A 246 -0.62 16.14 -15.77
C LEU A 246 0.73 16.23 -15.06
N GLN A 247 1.81 15.74 -15.67
CA GLN A 247 3.16 15.82 -15.14
C GLN A 247 3.59 17.27 -14.87
N VAL A 248 3.37 18.17 -15.84
CA VAL A 248 3.67 19.60 -15.67
C VAL A 248 2.88 20.19 -14.51
N LEU A 249 1.60 19.84 -14.37
CA LEU A 249 0.77 20.26 -13.23
C LEU A 249 1.33 19.74 -11.92
N LEU A 250 1.73 18.46 -11.85
CA LEU A 250 2.33 17.87 -10.65
C LEU A 250 3.63 18.59 -10.26
N GLU A 251 4.48 18.98 -11.20
CA GLU A 251 5.69 19.75 -10.88
C GLU A 251 5.39 21.20 -10.49
N PHE A 252 4.44 21.85 -11.17
CA PHE A 252 4.00 23.20 -10.87
C PHE A 252 3.47 23.32 -9.43
N PHE A 253 2.65 22.37 -9.00
CA PHE A 253 2.15 22.27 -7.62
C PHE A 253 3.15 21.66 -6.63
N ARG A 254 4.40 21.43 -7.04
CA ARG A 254 5.45 20.74 -6.29
C ARG A 254 4.99 19.37 -5.81
N SER A 255 5.13 18.36 -6.66
CA SER A 255 4.77 16.95 -6.39
C SER A 255 5.02 16.42 -4.96
N LYS A 256 6.07 16.87 -4.28
CA LYS A 256 6.37 16.51 -2.87
C LYS A 256 5.37 17.04 -1.83
N THR A 257 4.53 18.01 -2.17
CA THR A 257 3.45 18.56 -1.33
C THR A 257 2.06 18.04 -1.71
N LEU A 258 1.97 17.26 -2.78
CA LEU A 258 0.74 16.63 -3.24
C LEU A 258 0.58 15.24 -2.64
N VAL A 259 -0.66 14.74 -2.73
CA VAL A 259 -0.99 13.33 -2.48
C VAL A 259 -0.60 12.44 -3.66
N ASN A 260 -0.59 13.01 -4.87
CA ASN A 260 -0.04 12.36 -6.06
C ASN A 260 1.41 11.95 -5.82
N ARG A 261 1.81 10.87 -6.48
CA ARG A 261 3.21 10.48 -6.56
C ARG A 261 3.53 10.32 -8.03
N TRP A 262 4.74 10.73 -8.40
CA TRP A 262 5.31 10.27 -9.65
C TRP A 262 5.27 8.74 -9.68
N PRO A 263 4.89 8.13 -10.81
CA PRO A 263 5.34 6.79 -11.10
C PRO A 263 6.86 6.91 -11.11
N VAL A 264 7.49 6.61 -9.97
CA VAL A 264 8.90 6.29 -9.98
C VAL A 264 8.96 5.14 -10.97
N GLU A 265 9.80 5.26 -12.02
CA GLU A 265 10.23 4.13 -12.84
C GLU A 265 10.22 2.94 -11.94
N ASN A 266 9.43 1.94 -12.33
CA ASN A 266 8.79 0.97 -11.47
C ASN A 266 9.72 0.42 -10.38
N PHE A 267 9.18 -0.39 -9.51
CA PHE A 267 9.98 -1.44 -8.87
C PHE A 267 10.70 -2.25 -9.99
N ARG A 268 11.82 -1.71 -10.49
CA ARG A 268 12.14 -1.71 -11.92
C ARG A 268 12.48 -3.14 -12.26
N GLU A 269 12.05 -3.53 -13.45
CA GLU A 269 12.29 -4.81 -14.11
C GLU A 269 13.78 -5.23 -14.12
N ASN A 270 14.69 -4.36 -13.67
CA ASN A 270 16.13 -4.63 -13.54
C ASN A 270 16.52 -5.49 -12.33
N HIS A 271 15.62 -5.82 -11.40
CA HIS A 271 15.96 -6.83 -10.37
C HIS A 271 16.11 -8.25 -10.94
N GLU A 272 15.76 -8.46 -12.22
CA GLU A 272 15.98 -9.73 -12.90
C GLU A 272 17.47 -10.09 -13.06
N GLU A 273 18.40 -9.14 -12.99
CA GLU A 273 19.83 -9.41 -13.23
C GLU A 273 20.65 -9.77 -11.96
N ASP A 274 20.19 -9.42 -10.75
CA ASP A 274 20.89 -9.67 -9.48
C ASP A 274 20.10 -10.62 -8.57
N CYS A 275 19.55 -11.70 -9.12
CA CYS A 275 18.93 -12.75 -8.31
C CYS A 275 19.99 -13.43 -7.44
N ALA A 276 19.92 -13.23 -6.12
CA ALA A 276 20.81 -13.89 -5.16
C ALA A 276 20.66 -15.42 -5.15
N VAL A 277 19.57 -15.95 -5.72
CA VAL A 277 19.26 -17.38 -5.82
C VAL A 277 19.32 -17.79 -7.29
N GLY A 278 20.36 -18.53 -7.67
CA GLY A 278 20.57 -18.97 -9.06
C GLY A 278 19.61 -20.08 -9.51
N GLU A 279 19.33 -21.04 -8.63
CA GLU A 279 18.35 -22.11 -8.83
C GLU A 279 17.76 -22.48 -7.47
N LEU A 280 16.44 -22.69 -7.40
CA LEU A 280 15.75 -22.99 -6.14
C LEU A 280 15.84 -24.48 -5.77
N GLY A 281 15.88 -25.36 -6.79
CA GLY A 281 15.94 -26.81 -6.61
C GLY A 281 14.68 -27.42 -6.01
N THR A 282 13.55 -26.72 -6.02
CA THR A 282 12.26 -27.23 -5.55
C THR A 282 11.38 -27.71 -6.71
N SER A 283 10.44 -28.59 -6.39
CA SER A 283 9.41 -29.09 -7.31
C SER A 283 8.01 -28.70 -6.86
N PHE A 284 7.83 -27.56 -6.17
CA PHE A 284 6.56 -27.19 -5.53
C PHE A 284 5.43 -27.09 -6.55
N HIS A 285 5.60 -26.33 -7.64
CA HIS A 285 4.55 -26.19 -8.65
C HIS A 285 4.26 -27.53 -9.34
N GLU A 286 5.29 -28.32 -9.66
CA GLU A 286 5.11 -29.64 -10.29
C GLU A 286 4.34 -30.59 -9.36
N ASN A 287 4.72 -30.65 -8.09
CA ASN A 287 4.07 -31.45 -7.06
C ASN A 287 2.60 -31.02 -6.88
N MET A 288 2.32 -29.72 -6.84
CA MET A 288 0.95 -29.21 -6.77
C MET A 288 0.13 -29.50 -8.04
N ILE A 289 0.74 -29.50 -9.22
CA ILE A 289 0.05 -29.91 -10.46
C ILE A 289 -0.28 -31.40 -10.43
N LYS A 290 0.67 -32.23 -10.01
CA LYS A 290 0.57 -33.69 -10.05
C LYS A 290 -0.33 -34.25 -8.96
N HIS A 291 -0.25 -33.68 -7.77
CA HIS A 291 -0.89 -34.21 -6.56
C HIS A 291 -1.95 -33.27 -5.97
N GLY A 292 -2.08 -32.05 -6.49
CA GLY A 292 -3.12 -31.12 -6.06
C GLY A 292 -4.51 -31.58 -6.49
N ALA A 293 -5.45 -31.53 -5.56
CA ALA A 293 -6.85 -31.85 -5.78
C ALA A 293 -7.74 -30.68 -5.37
N VAL A 294 -8.90 -30.58 -6.03
CA VAL A 294 -9.93 -29.60 -5.70
C VAL A 294 -10.43 -29.85 -4.28
N CYS A 295 -10.68 -28.77 -3.55
CA CYS A 295 -11.20 -28.83 -2.19
C CYS A 295 -12.60 -29.50 -2.17
N PRO A 296 -12.83 -30.55 -1.35
CA PRO A 296 -14.12 -31.21 -1.26
C PRO A 296 -15.26 -30.30 -0.80
N ASP A 297 -16.49 -30.60 -1.23
CA ASP A 297 -17.69 -29.79 -0.95
C ASP A 297 -17.96 -29.53 0.54
N LYS A 298 -17.54 -30.47 1.41
CA LYS A 298 -17.65 -30.30 2.86
C LYS A 298 -16.85 -29.08 3.35
N TYR A 299 -15.63 -28.90 2.85
CA TYR A 299 -14.75 -27.78 3.24
C TYR A 299 -15.24 -26.47 2.63
N THR A 300 -15.59 -26.46 1.33
CA THR A 300 -16.13 -25.27 0.68
C THR A 300 -17.48 -24.85 1.28
N GLY A 301 -18.32 -25.80 1.70
CA GLY A 301 -19.55 -25.54 2.45
C GLY A 301 -19.29 -24.89 3.82
N ALA A 302 -18.32 -25.39 4.58
CA ALA A 302 -17.90 -24.80 5.85
C ALA A 302 -17.30 -23.40 5.68
N LEU A 303 -16.43 -23.21 4.68
CA LEU A 303 -15.86 -21.90 4.33
C LEU A 303 -16.95 -20.90 3.91
N ARG A 304 -17.95 -21.35 3.14
CA ARG A 304 -19.09 -20.51 2.76
C ARG A 304 -19.88 -20.05 3.99
N ALA A 305 -20.11 -20.95 4.95
CA ALA A 305 -20.76 -20.60 6.21
C ALA A 305 -19.92 -19.59 7.02
N HIS A 306 -18.61 -19.80 7.09
CA HIS A 306 -17.67 -18.90 7.74
C HIS A 306 -17.71 -17.48 7.13
N PHE A 307 -17.54 -17.32 5.82
CA PHE A 307 -17.58 -16.00 5.19
C PHE A 307 -18.96 -15.34 5.25
N LYS A 308 -20.05 -16.13 5.28
CA LYS A 308 -21.38 -15.60 5.56
C LYS A 308 -21.48 -15.03 6.98
N ASN A 309 -20.85 -15.67 7.97
CA ASN A 309 -20.79 -15.14 9.34
C ASN A 309 -19.97 -13.85 9.40
N VAL A 310 -18.85 -13.77 8.69
CA VAL A 310 -18.06 -12.53 8.56
C VAL A 310 -18.91 -11.41 7.96
N MET A 311 -19.58 -11.66 6.83
CA MET A 311 -20.48 -10.68 6.19
C MET A 311 -21.60 -10.23 7.13
N ASN A 312 -22.23 -11.15 7.84
CA ASN A 312 -23.29 -10.84 8.80
C ASN A 312 -22.78 -9.95 9.93
N TYR A 313 -21.59 -10.25 10.48
CA TYR A 313 -20.98 -9.44 11.53
C TYR A 313 -20.66 -8.02 11.03
N VAL A 314 -20.03 -7.90 9.86
CA VAL A 314 -19.66 -6.58 9.30
C VAL A 314 -20.90 -5.71 9.08
N ASN A 315 -21.93 -6.27 8.45
CA ASN A 315 -23.16 -5.52 8.16
C ASN A 315 -23.99 -5.20 9.42
N ALA A 316 -23.86 -6.00 10.48
CA ALA A 316 -24.49 -5.71 11.77
C ALA A 316 -23.73 -4.65 12.59
N ASN A 317 -22.43 -4.46 12.34
CA ASN A 317 -21.55 -3.59 13.12
C ASN A 317 -20.84 -2.54 12.23
N PRO A 318 -21.57 -1.66 11.52
CA PRO A 318 -20.97 -0.76 10.54
C PRO A 318 -20.06 0.31 11.14
N ALA A 319 -20.31 0.74 12.38
CA ALA A 319 -19.45 1.71 13.08
C ALA A 319 -18.11 1.10 13.53
N GLU A 320 -18.12 -0.18 13.90
CA GLU A 320 -16.93 -0.93 14.31
C GLU A 320 -16.03 -1.25 13.11
N THR A 321 -16.64 -1.59 11.97
CA THR A 321 -15.96 -2.06 10.77
C THR A 321 -15.69 -0.98 9.72
N GLY A 322 -16.15 0.26 9.96
CA GLY A 322 -15.96 1.38 9.03
C GLY A 322 -16.85 1.33 7.79
N THR A 323 -17.95 0.57 7.84
CA THR A 323 -18.87 0.32 6.73
C THR A 323 -20.16 1.15 6.83
N ILE A 324 -20.10 2.30 7.52
CA ILE A 324 -21.24 3.21 7.76
C ILE A 324 -21.86 3.72 6.45
N SER A 325 -21.04 3.94 5.42
CA SER A 325 -21.53 4.33 4.10
C SER A 325 -22.08 3.13 3.35
N LYS A 326 -23.22 3.29 2.66
CA LYS A 326 -23.78 2.27 1.76
C LYS A 326 -22.78 1.79 0.69
N GLN A 327 -21.85 2.66 0.28
CA GLN A 327 -20.78 2.31 -0.68
C GLN A 327 -19.74 1.34 -0.09
N LEU A 328 -19.65 1.26 1.23
CA LEU A 328 -18.73 0.39 1.95
C LEU A 328 -19.45 -0.81 2.57
N ALA A 329 -20.72 -1.04 2.27
CA ALA A 329 -21.45 -2.20 2.77
C ALA A 329 -20.80 -3.50 2.28
N PHE A 330 -20.79 -4.53 3.13
CA PHE A 330 -20.20 -5.81 2.78
C PHE A 330 -21.17 -6.57 1.88
N THR A 331 -20.84 -6.66 0.59
CA THR A 331 -21.74 -7.21 -0.44
C THR A 331 -21.61 -8.73 -0.58
N PRO A 332 -22.63 -9.42 -1.13
CA PRO A 332 -22.51 -10.83 -1.50
C PRO A 332 -21.38 -11.10 -2.51
N GLY A 333 -21.14 -10.16 -3.43
CA GLY A 333 -20.03 -10.26 -4.39
C GLY A 333 -18.67 -10.28 -3.69
N LEU A 334 -18.46 -9.39 -2.71
CA LEU A 334 -17.26 -9.40 -1.88
C LEU A 334 -17.11 -10.70 -1.07
N CYS A 335 -18.22 -11.23 -0.52
CA CYS A 335 -18.23 -12.51 0.17
C CYS A 335 -17.77 -13.65 -0.74
N THR A 336 -18.25 -13.71 -1.98
CA THR A 336 -17.83 -14.70 -2.98
C THR A 336 -16.35 -14.56 -3.31
N THR A 337 -15.87 -13.32 -3.55
CA THR A 337 -14.45 -13.07 -3.81
C THR A 337 -13.55 -13.53 -2.69
N LEU A 338 -13.92 -13.25 -1.43
CA LEU A 338 -13.17 -13.68 -0.26
C LEU A 338 -13.15 -15.20 -0.11
N LEU A 339 -14.29 -15.87 -0.37
CA LEU A 339 -14.38 -17.32 -0.41
C LEU A 339 -13.45 -17.90 -1.47
N ASP A 340 -13.58 -17.45 -2.72
CA ASP A 340 -12.86 -18.01 -3.87
C ASP A 340 -11.33 -17.94 -3.70
N GLN A 341 -10.80 -16.84 -3.14
CA GLN A 341 -9.37 -16.73 -2.89
C GLN A 341 -8.88 -17.53 -1.67
N SER A 342 -9.79 -17.88 -0.75
CA SER A 342 -9.43 -18.55 0.51
C SER A 342 -9.58 -20.07 0.45
N VAL A 343 -10.18 -20.61 -0.63
CA VAL A 343 -10.31 -22.05 -0.85
C VAL A 343 -8.96 -22.63 -1.31
N PRO A 344 -8.34 -23.53 -0.54
CA PRO A 344 -7.05 -24.11 -0.89
C PRO A 344 -7.18 -25.24 -1.92
N ILE A 345 -6.13 -25.44 -2.70
CA ILE A 345 -5.89 -26.72 -3.38
C ILE A 345 -5.26 -27.67 -2.36
N LEU A 346 -5.82 -28.87 -2.25
CA LEU A 346 -5.36 -29.86 -1.26
C LEU A 346 -4.32 -30.78 -1.89
N PHE A 347 -3.16 -30.91 -1.26
CA PHE A 347 -2.18 -31.91 -1.64
C PHE A 347 -2.70 -33.32 -1.28
N GLN A 348 -2.67 -34.22 -2.26
CA GLN A 348 -3.20 -35.57 -2.20
C GLN A 348 -4.67 -35.63 -1.73
N GLY A 349 -5.45 -34.56 -1.96
CA GLY A 349 -6.84 -34.44 -1.51
C GLY A 349 -7.04 -34.35 0.00
N LYS A 350 -5.95 -34.24 0.78
CA LYS A 350 -5.99 -34.36 2.25
C LYS A 350 -5.64 -33.07 2.99
N LYS A 351 -4.62 -32.34 2.53
CA LYS A 351 -4.04 -31.23 3.31
C LYS A 351 -3.85 -29.97 2.48
N ALA A 352 -4.26 -28.83 3.02
CA ALA A 352 -3.88 -27.54 2.47
C ALA A 352 -2.41 -27.29 2.78
N MET A 353 -1.58 -27.14 1.75
CA MET A 353 -0.14 -27.02 1.96
C MET A 353 0.25 -25.68 2.54
N MET A 354 -0.22 -24.60 1.91
CA MET A 354 0.17 -23.24 2.28
C MET A 354 -1.02 -22.29 2.17
N VAL A 355 -1.24 -21.54 3.24
CA VAL A 355 -2.15 -20.40 3.29
C VAL A 355 -1.33 -19.14 3.49
N LEU A 356 -1.59 -18.13 2.68
CA LEU A 356 -1.12 -16.78 2.87
C LEU A 356 -2.16 -15.99 3.67
N ALA A 357 -1.75 -15.19 4.65
CA ALA A 357 -2.67 -14.42 5.48
C ALA A 357 -2.20 -12.98 5.67
N GLY A 358 -3.08 -12.01 5.40
CA GLY A 358 -2.81 -10.58 5.55
C GLY A 358 -3.81 -9.87 6.47
N LYS A 359 -3.43 -8.67 6.94
CA LYS A 359 -4.22 -7.86 7.90
C LYS A 359 -5.59 -7.47 7.33
N GLY A 360 -5.63 -6.98 6.10
CA GLY A 360 -6.81 -6.33 5.54
C GLY A 360 -6.85 -6.30 4.02
N MET A 361 -7.97 -5.83 3.49
CA MET A 361 -8.14 -5.55 2.06
C MET A 361 -7.84 -4.09 1.78
N HIS A 362 -7.15 -3.82 0.67
CA HIS A 362 -7.03 -2.46 0.18
C HIS A 362 -8.42 -1.93 -0.23
N LEU A 363 -8.69 -0.66 0.08
CA LEU A 363 -10.03 -0.07 -0.09
C LEU A 363 -10.55 -0.19 -1.53
N ASN A 364 -9.68 -0.06 -2.52
CA ASN A 364 -10.06 -0.24 -3.92
C ASN A 364 -10.62 -1.64 -4.20
N ASP A 365 -9.95 -2.67 -3.68
CA ASP A 365 -10.29 -4.05 -3.96
C ASP A 365 -11.48 -4.51 -3.14
N TYR A 366 -11.66 -3.94 -1.93
CA TYR A 366 -12.88 -4.08 -1.15
C TYR A 366 -14.11 -3.59 -1.94
N ILE A 367 -14.06 -2.35 -2.44
CA ILE A 367 -15.19 -1.72 -3.15
C ILE A 367 -15.50 -2.44 -4.45
N ASN A 368 -14.46 -2.86 -5.18
CA ASN A 368 -14.61 -3.54 -6.45
C ASN A 368 -14.74 -5.07 -6.33
N ALA A 369 -14.82 -5.62 -5.12
CA ALA A 369 -14.84 -7.06 -4.84
C ALA A 369 -13.75 -7.83 -5.62
N ARG A 370 -12.51 -7.32 -5.63
CA ARG A 370 -11.36 -7.96 -6.30
C ARG A 370 -10.62 -8.86 -5.33
N SER A 371 -10.19 -10.03 -5.80
CA SER A 371 -9.33 -10.91 -5.00
C SER A 371 -7.95 -10.31 -4.84
N PHE A 372 -7.21 -10.75 -3.83
CA PHE A 372 -5.89 -10.21 -3.51
C PHE A 372 -4.95 -10.24 -4.72
N PHE A 373 -4.78 -11.38 -5.39
CA PHE A 373 -3.91 -11.52 -6.57
C PHE A 373 -4.45 -10.91 -7.87
N ARG A 374 -5.72 -10.50 -7.90
CA ARG A 374 -6.31 -9.76 -9.04
C ARG A 374 -6.54 -8.29 -8.70
N GLY A 375 -6.07 -7.86 -7.53
CA GLY A 375 -6.21 -6.50 -7.08
C GLY A 375 -5.34 -5.57 -7.92
N ALA A 376 -5.77 -4.33 -8.06
CA ALA A 376 -4.97 -3.29 -8.72
C ALA A 376 -4.03 -2.58 -7.73
N ASN A 377 -4.04 -2.99 -6.46
CA ASN A 377 -3.14 -2.45 -5.47
C ASN A 377 -1.71 -2.99 -5.66
N LYS A 378 -0.71 -2.26 -5.16
CA LYS A 378 0.70 -2.67 -5.31
C LYS A 378 1.05 -3.93 -4.52
N ASP A 379 0.29 -4.21 -3.46
CA ASP A 379 0.20 -5.45 -2.68
C ASP A 379 0.18 -6.72 -3.53
N SER A 380 -0.95 -6.76 -4.23
CA SER A 380 -1.31 -7.74 -5.24
C SER A 380 -0.19 -7.89 -6.26
N HIS A 381 0.31 -6.78 -6.81
CA HIS A 381 1.34 -6.80 -7.83
C HIS A 381 2.68 -7.32 -7.30
N ALA A 382 3.12 -6.88 -6.12
CA ALA A 382 4.34 -7.36 -5.48
C ALA A 382 4.25 -8.87 -5.21
N MET A 383 3.13 -9.32 -4.65
CA MET A 383 2.94 -10.75 -4.37
C MET A 383 2.83 -11.58 -5.66
N SER A 384 2.16 -11.05 -6.70
CA SER A 384 2.07 -11.72 -8.01
C SER A 384 3.47 -11.85 -8.61
N LYS A 385 4.30 -10.79 -8.55
CA LYS A 385 5.71 -10.86 -8.96
C LYS A 385 6.52 -11.88 -8.19
N LEU A 386 6.31 -12.01 -6.87
CA LEU A 386 6.97 -13.04 -6.05
C LEU A 386 6.56 -14.46 -6.47
N VAL A 387 5.28 -14.68 -6.75
CA VAL A 387 4.79 -15.97 -7.28
C VAL A 387 5.39 -16.24 -8.66
N ASP A 388 5.43 -15.23 -9.53
CA ASP A 388 6.01 -15.34 -10.87
C ASP A 388 7.51 -15.64 -10.79
N TYR A 389 8.22 -15.00 -9.86
CA TYR A 389 9.63 -15.22 -9.61
C TYR A 389 9.90 -16.67 -9.20
N VAL A 390 9.17 -17.20 -8.22
CA VAL A 390 9.30 -18.59 -7.78
C VAL A 390 8.98 -19.56 -8.92
N ALA A 391 7.91 -19.30 -9.68
CA ALA A 391 7.56 -20.14 -10.83
C ALA A 391 8.71 -20.18 -11.86
N ARG A 392 9.36 -19.04 -12.15
CA ARG A 392 10.53 -19.00 -13.04
C ARG A 392 11.71 -19.77 -12.49
N LEU A 393 12.00 -19.65 -11.19
CA LEU A 393 13.09 -20.41 -10.54
C LEU A 393 12.87 -21.94 -10.60
N GLU A 394 11.63 -22.40 -10.66
CA GLU A 394 11.27 -23.81 -10.87
C GLU A 394 11.16 -24.21 -12.35
N GLY A 395 11.49 -23.32 -13.28
CA GLY A 395 11.41 -23.59 -14.72
C GLY A 395 9.99 -23.60 -15.30
N MET A 396 9.01 -23.03 -14.59
CA MET A 396 7.62 -22.99 -15.03
C MET A 396 7.37 -21.84 -16.01
N ALA A 397 6.79 -22.17 -17.17
CA ALA A 397 6.45 -21.18 -18.20
C ALA A 397 5.27 -20.26 -17.80
N THR A 398 4.38 -20.73 -16.93
CA THR A 398 3.21 -19.95 -16.48
C THR A 398 3.04 -20.05 -14.97
N PRO A 399 3.01 -18.91 -14.26
CA PRO A 399 2.78 -18.88 -12.83
C PRO A 399 1.35 -19.30 -12.48
N ARG A 400 1.18 -19.94 -11.33
CA ARG A 400 -0.12 -20.42 -10.86
C ARG A 400 -0.47 -19.83 -9.49
N PRO A 401 -0.90 -18.55 -9.44
CA PRO A 401 -1.29 -17.91 -8.17
C PRO A 401 -2.43 -18.66 -7.46
N GLY A 402 -3.23 -19.44 -8.18
CA GLY A 402 -4.28 -20.28 -7.59
C GLY A 402 -3.78 -21.38 -6.64
N PHE A 403 -2.47 -21.70 -6.62
CA PHE A 403 -1.89 -22.60 -5.63
C PHE A 403 -1.73 -21.96 -4.24
N PHE A 404 -1.82 -20.63 -4.16
CA PHE A 404 -1.63 -19.87 -2.95
C PHE A 404 -2.99 -19.32 -2.49
N SER A 405 -3.64 -20.06 -1.59
CA SER A 405 -4.85 -19.53 -0.94
C SER A 405 -4.50 -18.31 -0.08
N TYR A 406 -5.36 -17.30 -0.07
CA TYR A 406 -5.16 -16.05 0.66
C TYR A 406 -6.33 -15.77 1.61
N TYR A 407 -6.04 -15.68 2.89
CA TYR A 407 -6.98 -15.29 3.93
C TYR A 407 -6.79 -13.81 4.32
N CYS A 408 -7.88 -13.06 4.37
CA CYS A 408 -7.88 -11.70 4.87
C CYS A 408 -8.47 -11.68 6.28
N LEU A 409 -7.66 -11.29 7.27
CA LEU A 409 -8.07 -11.30 8.68
C LEU A 409 -9.25 -10.37 8.97
N ALA A 410 -9.11 -9.11 8.59
CA ALA A 410 -10.14 -8.09 8.73
C ALA A 410 -10.48 -7.56 7.35
N PRO A 411 -11.38 -8.21 6.59
CA PRO A 411 -11.70 -7.81 5.23
C PRO A 411 -12.50 -6.50 5.14
N TRP A 412 -12.57 -5.68 6.18
CA TRP A 412 -13.32 -4.42 6.22
C TRP A 412 -12.39 -3.19 6.35
N PRO A 413 -12.83 -1.98 5.95
CA PRO A 413 -11.94 -0.82 5.79
C PRO A 413 -11.33 -0.24 7.07
N LYS A 414 -12.01 -0.37 8.22
CA LYS A 414 -11.51 0.16 9.50
C LYS A 414 -10.72 -0.92 10.23
N HIS A 415 -9.41 -0.73 10.34
CA HIS A 415 -8.54 -1.56 11.16
C HIS A 415 -8.30 -0.90 12.52
N ASP A 416 -8.01 -1.72 13.52
CA ASP A 416 -8.24 -1.41 14.94
C ASP A 416 -7.41 -0.29 15.55
N ASP A 417 -6.39 0.24 14.89
CA ASP A 417 -5.43 1.12 15.54
C ASP A 417 -5.89 2.59 15.63
N ASP A 418 -7.14 2.84 15.24
CA ASP A 418 -7.67 4.16 14.91
C ASP A 418 -8.22 5.00 16.08
N LEU A 419 -8.10 4.52 17.31
CA LEU A 419 -8.93 5.02 18.41
C LEU A 419 -8.14 5.26 19.69
N GLU A 420 -7.15 6.14 19.65
CA GLU A 420 -6.78 6.92 20.85
C GLU A 420 -7.86 7.95 21.23
N GLN A 421 -8.86 8.17 20.36
CA GLN A 421 -10.05 8.98 20.65
C GLN A 421 -11.36 8.19 20.84
N ALA A 422 -11.37 6.84 20.74
CA ALA A 422 -12.49 6.11 21.35
C ALA A 422 -12.31 6.19 22.85
N THR A 423 -13.31 6.74 23.52
CA THR A 423 -13.44 6.78 24.96
C THR A 423 -13.48 5.40 25.64
N SER A 424 -13.26 4.29 24.92
CA SER A 424 -13.12 2.96 25.53
C SER A 424 -12.12 2.06 24.79
N GLN A 425 -11.10 1.60 25.52
CA GLN A 425 -10.24 0.45 25.16
C GLN A 425 -11.06 -0.81 24.76
N TYR A 426 -12.35 -0.84 25.08
CA TYR A 426 -13.29 -1.93 24.83
C TYR A 426 -13.56 -2.19 23.34
N GLN A 427 -13.65 -1.16 22.50
CA GLN A 427 -13.92 -1.35 21.06
C GLN A 427 -12.71 -1.96 20.33
N LEU A 428 -11.49 -1.52 20.68
CA LEU A 428 -10.23 -2.07 20.17
C LEU A 428 -10.08 -3.57 20.48
N LEU A 429 -10.48 -4.00 21.68
CA LEU A 429 -10.44 -5.41 22.06
C LEU A 429 -11.47 -6.24 21.29
N THR A 430 -12.60 -5.65 20.92
CA THR A 430 -13.74 -6.37 20.35
C THR A 430 -13.49 -6.78 18.90
N ASN A 431 -13.07 -5.85 18.04
CA ASN A 431 -12.77 -6.15 16.64
C ASN A 431 -11.59 -7.11 16.48
N ARG A 432 -10.49 -6.89 17.23
CA ARG A 432 -9.33 -7.79 17.22
C ARG A 432 -9.71 -9.19 17.69
N ALA A 433 -10.49 -9.30 18.77
CA ALA A 433 -10.98 -10.58 19.24
C ALA A 433 -11.88 -11.26 18.20
N ARG A 434 -12.73 -10.50 17.48
CA ARG A 434 -13.57 -11.05 16.42
C ARG A 434 -12.77 -11.53 15.22
N ALA A 435 -11.80 -10.75 14.78
CA ALA A 435 -10.85 -11.15 13.76
C ALA A 435 -10.09 -12.43 14.15
N GLN A 436 -9.66 -12.56 15.42
CA GLN A 436 -9.03 -13.78 15.94
C GLN A 436 -9.98 -14.99 15.91
N ILE A 437 -11.24 -14.82 16.32
CA ILE A 437 -12.24 -15.89 16.24
C ILE A 437 -12.43 -16.34 14.80
N PHE A 438 -12.57 -15.40 13.86
CA PHE A 438 -12.72 -15.74 12.45
C PHE A 438 -11.49 -16.45 11.88
N LEU A 439 -10.29 -16.01 12.25
CA LEU A 439 -9.06 -16.71 11.87
C LEU A 439 -9.02 -18.13 12.44
N GLY A 440 -9.35 -18.32 13.72
CA GLY A 440 -9.40 -19.63 14.37
C GLY A 440 -10.40 -20.57 13.69
N GLU A 441 -11.61 -20.08 13.36
CA GLU A 441 -12.60 -20.82 12.58
C GLU A 441 -12.04 -21.24 11.21
N TYR A 442 -11.44 -20.31 10.47
CA TYR A 442 -10.85 -20.58 9.16
C TYR A 442 -9.73 -21.62 9.23
N LEU A 443 -8.80 -21.48 10.18
CA LEU A 443 -7.71 -22.43 10.39
C LEU A 443 -8.23 -23.80 10.82
N GLY A 444 -9.28 -23.85 11.64
CA GLY A 444 -9.95 -25.10 12.02
C GLY A 444 -10.60 -25.82 10.85
N ILE A 445 -11.09 -25.09 9.84
CA ILE A 445 -11.66 -25.65 8.60
C ILE A 445 -10.57 -26.13 7.65
N VAL A 446 -9.60 -25.26 7.32
CA VAL A 446 -8.60 -25.54 6.27
C VAL A 446 -7.45 -26.39 6.76
N GLN A 447 -7.09 -26.27 8.04
CA GLN A 447 -5.97 -26.97 8.69
C GLN A 447 -4.70 -26.93 7.84
N PRO A 448 -4.18 -25.72 7.52
CA PRO A 448 -3.01 -25.60 6.68
C PRO A 448 -1.79 -26.23 7.35
N LEU A 449 -0.90 -26.81 6.56
CA LEU A 449 0.39 -27.27 7.07
C LEU A 449 1.34 -26.09 7.29
N ILE A 450 1.29 -25.09 6.40
CA ILE A 450 2.10 -23.87 6.48
C ILE A 450 1.18 -22.65 6.43
N LEU A 451 1.36 -21.75 7.39
CA LEU A 451 0.72 -20.44 7.44
C LEU A 451 1.78 -19.36 7.26
N VAL A 452 1.70 -18.64 6.15
CA VAL A 452 2.54 -17.47 5.88
C VAL A 452 1.74 -16.22 6.26
N THR A 453 2.28 -15.39 7.14
CA THR A 453 1.59 -14.14 7.56
C THR A 453 2.34 -12.90 7.10
N PHE A 454 1.65 -11.91 6.57
CA PHE A 454 2.24 -10.63 6.16
C PHE A 454 2.08 -9.54 7.23
N GLY A 455 3.20 -8.94 7.63
CA GLY A 455 3.25 -7.83 8.56
C GLY A 455 3.34 -8.26 10.03
N LYS A 456 3.82 -7.32 10.87
CA LYS A 456 4.06 -7.55 12.30
C LYS A 456 2.76 -7.82 13.04
N THR A 457 1.71 -7.08 12.67
CA THR A 457 0.39 -7.23 13.28
C THR A 457 -0.15 -8.66 13.14
N MET A 458 -0.13 -9.24 11.93
CA MET A 458 -0.57 -10.61 11.69
C MET A 458 0.29 -11.64 12.42
N ALA A 459 1.61 -11.49 12.36
CA ALA A 459 2.53 -12.38 13.06
C ALA A 459 2.29 -12.35 14.58
N SER A 460 2.01 -11.18 15.15
CA SER A 460 1.77 -11.02 16.59
C SER A 460 0.54 -11.76 17.07
N LEU A 461 -0.48 -11.92 16.22
CA LEU A 461 -1.67 -12.67 16.57
C LEU A 461 -1.31 -14.15 16.75
N ILE A 462 -0.64 -14.73 15.76
CA ILE A 462 -0.26 -16.15 15.75
C ILE A 462 0.69 -16.50 16.91
N VAL A 463 1.73 -15.69 17.11
CA VAL A 463 2.76 -15.98 18.14
C VAL A 463 2.16 -15.96 19.55
N ARG A 464 1.26 -15.01 19.84
CA ARG A 464 0.65 -14.87 21.16
C ARG A 464 -0.21 -16.05 21.57
N ASP A 465 -1.01 -16.57 20.66
CA ASP A 465 -1.99 -17.61 21.00
C ASP A 465 -1.33 -18.99 21.16
N SER A 466 -0.17 -19.18 20.53
CA SER A 466 0.62 -20.41 20.68
C SER A 466 1.27 -20.59 22.05
N ASP A 467 1.46 -19.51 22.82
CA ASP A 467 2.04 -19.54 24.18
C ASP A 467 0.91 -19.56 25.22
N SER A 468 0.16 -20.67 25.27
CA SER A 468 -1.05 -20.84 26.09
C SER A 468 -0.86 -20.60 27.60
N ASP A 469 0.37 -20.63 28.09
CA ASP A 469 0.69 -20.55 29.53
C ASP A 469 0.84 -19.11 30.05
N ASN A 470 0.88 -18.10 29.15
CA ASN A 470 1.06 -16.69 29.52
C ASN A 470 0.00 -15.77 28.87
N ARG A 471 -1.28 -16.11 29.03
CA ARG A 471 -2.44 -15.33 28.55
C ARG A 471 -2.58 -13.91 29.12
N SER A 472 -1.63 -13.44 29.93
CA SER A 472 -1.75 -12.24 30.77
C SER A 472 -0.92 -11.02 30.34
N SER A 473 -0.32 -10.98 29.15
CA SER A 473 0.26 -9.72 28.64
C SER A 473 -0.12 -9.41 27.20
N ALA A 474 -0.87 -8.32 27.04
CA ALA A 474 -1.18 -7.66 25.77
C ALA A 474 0.06 -7.00 25.11
N ALA A 475 1.26 -7.54 25.30
CA ALA A 475 2.49 -6.99 24.73
C ALA A 475 2.56 -7.31 23.23
N THR A 476 2.45 -6.29 22.39
CA THR A 476 2.57 -6.41 20.93
C THR A 476 4.00 -6.86 20.63
N LEU A 477 4.21 -7.73 19.63
CA LEU A 477 5.57 -8.06 19.18
C LEU A 477 6.33 -6.74 18.95
N THR A 478 7.49 -6.59 19.59
CA THR A 478 8.34 -5.45 19.27
C THR A 478 8.86 -5.62 17.84
N THR A 479 9.28 -4.53 17.19
CA THR A 479 9.91 -4.63 15.86
C THR A 479 11.17 -5.51 15.92
N SER A 480 11.93 -5.45 17.02
CA SER A 480 13.10 -6.32 17.23
C SER A 480 12.69 -7.80 17.30
N ASP A 481 11.64 -8.13 18.06
CA ASP A 481 11.16 -9.52 18.17
C ASP A 481 10.64 -10.01 16.81
N PHE A 482 9.87 -9.19 16.09
CA PHE A 482 9.40 -9.53 14.75
C PHE A 482 10.56 -9.78 13.78
N LEU A 483 11.59 -8.92 13.77
CA LEU A 483 12.80 -9.09 12.96
C LEU A 483 13.64 -10.32 13.35
N SER A 484 13.44 -10.87 14.54
CA SER A 484 14.07 -12.13 14.95
C SER A 484 13.33 -13.37 14.42
N LEU A 485 12.05 -13.21 14.06
CA LEU A 485 11.15 -14.27 13.59
C LEU A 485 10.94 -14.26 12.08
N VAL A 486 10.99 -13.08 11.46
CA VAL A 486 10.65 -12.89 10.05
C VAL A 486 11.48 -13.80 9.14
N GLY A 487 10.81 -14.47 8.21
CA GLY A 487 11.36 -15.44 7.25
C GLY A 487 11.81 -16.77 7.86
N ARG A 488 11.62 -17.00 9.17
CA ARG A 488 12.06 -18.22 9.85
C ARG A 488 10.87 -19.16 10.14
N PRO A 489 10.87 -20.39 9.61
CA PRO A 489 9.83 -21.37 9.93
C PRO A 489 9.83 -21.76 11.41
N ALA A 490 8.65 -21.75 12.02
CA ALA A 490 8.46 -22.19 13.41
C ALA A 490 7.17 -23.01 13.55
N ALA A 491 7.23 -24.13 14.25
CA ALA A 491 6.03 -24.89 14.60
C ALA A 491 5.17 -24.08 15.58
N ARG A 492 3.87 -23.96 15.29
CA ARG A 492 2.89 -23.24 16.09
C ARG A 492 1.59 -24.03 16.18
N SER A 493 0.78 -23.70 17.16
CA SER A 493 -0.57 -24.20 17.32
C SER A 493 -1.53 -23.05 17.58
N TRP A 494 -2.74 -23.17 17.06
CA TRP A 494 -3.87 -22.29 17.32
C TRP A 494 -5.10 -23.16 17.55
N ASP A 495 -5.69 -23.11 18.74
CA ASP A 495 -6.74 -24.03 19.18
C ASP A 495 -6.37 -25.50 18.90
N THR A 496 -7.05 -26.15 17.95
CA THR A 496 -6.81 -27.54 17.53
C THR A 496 -5.92 -27.66 16.30
N SER A 497 -5.60 -26.54 15.65
CA SER A 497 -4.81 -26.47 14.43
C SER A 497 -3.32 -26.38 14.75
N HIS A 498 -2.51 -27.17 14.06
CA HIS A 498 -1.05 -27.17 14.22
C HIS A 498 -0.43 -26.96 12.84
N PHE A 499 0.53 -26.04 12.74
CA PHE A 499 1.08 -25.61 11.46
C PHE A 499 2.49 -25.03 11.64
N ILE A 500 3.20 -24.91 10.54
CA ILE A 500 4.45 -24.16 10.44
C ILE A 500 4.11 -22.72 10.11
N HIS A 501 4.46 -21.80 11.01
CA HIS A 501 4.28 -20.36 10.82
C HIS A 501 5.54 -19.75 10.20
N ILE A 502 5.37 -18.96 9.15
CA ILE A 502 6.45 -18.20 8.50
C ILE A 502 5.99 -16.73 8.40
N PRO A 503 6.41 -15.85 9.34
CA PRO A 503 6.08 -14.44 9.26
C PRO A 503 6.92 -13.75 8.19
N LEU A 504 6.32 -12.93 7.34
CA LEU A 504 6.99 -12.12 6.32
C LEU A 504 6.69 -10.64 6.53
N PRO A 505 7.54 -9.72 6.04
CA PRO A 505 7.20 -8.30 6.00
C PRO A 505 5.91 -8.09 5.19
N SER A 506 5.19 -7.02 5.50
CA SER A 506 4.06 -6.62 4.66
C SER A 506 4.58 -6.27 3.26
N PRO A 507 3.96 -6.74 2.16
CA PRO A 507 4.44 -6.35 0.84
C PRO A 507 4.26 -4.85 0.54
N ASN A 508 3.44 -4.15 1.34
CA ASN A 508 3.38 -2.66 1.38
C ASN A 508 4.66 -2.02 1.92
N ALA A 509 5.42 -2.68 2.80
CA ALA A 509 6.52 -2.05 3.53
C ALA A 509 7.64 -1.58 2.60
N ALA A 510 7.86 -2.26 1.46
CA ALA A 510 8.83 -1.83 0.45
C ALA A 510 8.32 -0.64 -0.41
N ARG A 511 7.02 -0.36 -0.42
CA ARG A 511 6.40 0.58 -1.38
C ARG A 511 6.79 2.05 -1.15
N TYR A 512 7.10 2.41 0.09
CA TYR A 512 7.01 3.81 0.50
C TYR A 512 8.34 4.47 0.89
N HIS A 513 9.45 3.75 0.80
CA HIS A 513 10.77 4.22 1.19
C HIS A 513 11.63 4.62 -0.02
N GLU A 514 12.83 5.13 0.28
CA GLU A 514 13.84 5.47 -0.73
C GLU A 514 14.28 4.22 -1.50
N THR A 515 14.71 4.41 -2.75
CA THR A 515 15.00 3.32 -3.70
C THR A 515 15.92 2.23 -3.13
N HIS A 516 16.98 2.60 -2.40
CA HIS A 516 17.89 1.64 -1.78
C HIS A 516 17.24 0.82 -0.65
N THR A 517 16.43 1.47 0.21
CA THR A 517 15.69 0.80 1.29
C THR A 517 14.66 -0.18 0.71
N THR A 518 13.98 0.23 -0.36
CA THR A 518 13.02 -0.58 -1.09
C THR A 518 13.65 -1.82 -1.68
N THR A 519 14.84 -1.70 -2.29
CA THR A 519 15.58 -2.82 -2.88
C THR A 519 15.96 -3.88 -1.85
N SER A 520 16.59 -3.51 -0.72
CA SER A 520 17.01 -4.54 0.25
C SER A 520 15.82 -5.26 0.90
N LEU A 521 14.72 -4.53 1.17
CA LEU A 521 13.51 -5.14 1.70
C LEU A 521 12.82 -6.04 0.67
N ALA A 522 12.85 -5.66 -0.62
CA ALA A 522 12.37 -6.49 -1.73
C ALA A 522 13.14 -7.82 -1.82
N ILE A 523 14.48 -7.75 -1.87
CA ILE A 523 15.36 -8.93 -1.92
C ILE A 523 15.11 -9.82 -0.69
N PHE A 524 14.98 -9.22 0.49
CA PHE A 524 14.66 -10.00 1.68
C PHE A 524 13.28 -10.69 1.58
N MET A 525 12.26 -10.01 1.07
CA MET A 525 10.94 -10.64 0.84
C MET A 525 11.00 -11.76 -0.19
N GLU A 526 11.76 -11.60 -1.27
CA GLU A 526 11.99 -12.65 -2.27
C GLU A 526 12.61 -13.89 -1.64
N ILE A 527 13.73 -13.71 -0.95
CA ILE A 527 14.44 -14.79 -0.25
C ILE A 527 13.55 -15.46 0.80
N ALA A 528 12.81 -14.67 1.59
CA ALA A 528 11.97 -15.20 2.65
C ALA A 528 10.71 -15.93 2.10
N PHE A 529 10.17 -15.48 0.97
CA PHE A 529 9.09 -16.18 0.28
C PHE A 529 9.58 -17.48 -0.40
N VAL A 530 10.79 -17.46 -0.97
CA VAL A 530 11.50 -18.64 -1.44
C VAL A 530 11.64 -19.68 -0.32
N VAL A 531 12.08 -19.28 0.88
CA VAL A 531 12.14 -20.16 2.06
C VAL A 531 10.78 -20.78 2.38
N ALA A 532 9.69 -20.04 2.24
CA ALA A 532 8.33 -20.57 2.46
C ALA A 532 7.95 -21.64 1.43
N VAL A 533 8.33 -21.46 0.16
CA VAL A 533 8.08 -22.44 -0.91
C VAL A 533 8.94 -23.69 -0.72
N MET A 534 10.23 -23.56 -0.42
CA MET A 534 11.10 -24.69 -0.06
C MET A 534 10.53 -25.47 1.12
N THR A 535 9.99 -24.75 2.11
CA THR A 535 9.36 -25.35 3.27
C THR A 535 8.15 -26.20 2.88
N ALA A 536 7.34 -25.71 1.94
CA ALA A 536 6.20 -26.45 1.42
C ALA A 536 6.59 -27.67 0.60
N ASP A 537 7.65 -27.58 -0.20
CA ASP A 537 8.14 -28.69 -1.02
C ASP A 537 8.67 -29.84 -0.16
N ILE A 538 9.56 -29.53 0.80
CA ILE A 538 10.07 -30.53 1.78
C ILE A 538 8.91 -31.18 2.53
N ALA A 539 7.91 -30.39 2.92
CA ALA A 539 6.74 -30.93 3.60
C ALA A 539 5.92 -31.90 2.71
N MET A 540 5.83 -31.65 1.39
CA MET A 540 5.19 -32.58 0.45
C MET A 540 5.97 -33.89 0.32
N ASP A 541 7.30 -33.84 0.32
CA ASP A 541 8.15 -35.03 0.25
C ASP A 541 8.00 -35.90 1.50
N VAL A 542 8.01 -35.29 2.68
CA VAL A 542 7.78 -36.00 3.96
C VAL A 542 6.37 -36.63 3.97
N LEU A 543 5.35 -35.91 3.50
CA LEU A 543 3.99 -36.46 3.42
C LEU A 543 3.88 -37.63 2.44
N SER A 544 4.57 -37.55 1.30
CA SER A 544 4.56 -38.60 0.28
C SER A 544 5.27 -39.87 0.75
N THR A 545 6.40 -39.74 1.45
CA THR A 545 7.14 -40.88 2.02
C THR A 545 6.45 -41.51 3.23
N SER A 546 5.72 -40.73 4.02
CA SER A 546 4.94 -41.27 5.14
C SER A 546 3.72 -42.08 4.70
N SER A 547 3.08 -41.68 3.59
CA SER A 547 1.89 -42.35 3.06
C SER A 547 2.21 -43.74 2.50
N SER A 548 3.40 -43.94 1.91
CA SER A 548 3.81 -45.27 1.41
C SER A 548 4.06 -46.31 2.50
N ASN A 549 4.27 -45.88 3.76
CA ASN A 549 4.62 -46.78 4.85
C ASN A 549 3.41 -47.22 5.70
N HIS A 550 2.27 -46.53 5.61
CA HIS A 550 1.09 -46.79 6.44
C HIS A 550 -0.03 -47.61 5.77
N ASP A 551 0.07 -47.93 4.48
CA ASP A 551 -0.89 -48.80 3.78
C ASP A 551 -0.74 -50.31 4.13
N VAL A 552 0.02 -50.68 5.17
CA VAL A 552 0.33 -52.08 5.52
C VAL A 552 -0.42 -52.62 6.75
N ASP A 553 -0.89 -51.78 7.69
CA ASP A 553 -1.49 -52.27 8.94
C ASP A 553 -2.81 -51.53 9.26
N GLY A 554 -3.93 -52.03 8.73
CA GLY A 554 -5.27 -51.54 9.05
C GLY A 554 -5.96 -52.43 10.09
N GLU A 555 -5.95 -52.01 11.35
CA GLU A 555 -6.90 -52.50 12.38
C GLU A 555 -7.55 -51.31 13.10
N ASP A 556 -8.88 -51.28 13.03
CA ASP A 556 -9.78 -50.33 13.67
C ASP A 556 -9.64 -50.40 15.20
N THR A 557 -9.28 -49.29 15.85
CA THR A 557 -9.38 -49.14 17.31
C THR A 557 -10.05 -47.81 17.69
N ASP A 558 -10.83 -47.88 18.79
CA ASP A 558 -11.90 -46.96 19.20
C ASP A 558 -11.53 -45.48 19.47
N ASP A 559 -12.52 -44.62 19.18
CA ASP A 559 -12.53 -43.17 18.90
C ASP A 559 -12.12 -42.17 20.02
N ALA A 560 -11.57 -42.57 21.16
CA ALA A 560 -11.26 -41.62 22.26
C ALA A 560 -9.76 -41.43 22.56
N ASP A 561 -8.94 -42.47 22.42
CA ASP A 561 -7.47 -42.37 22.52
C ASP A 561 -6.85 -41.81 21.23
N ASP A 562 -7.63 -41.75 20.14
CA ASP A 562 -7.17 -41.33 18.82
C ASP A 562 -6.88 -39.81 18.74
N ASP A 563 -7.57 -38.96 19.49
CA ASP A 563 -7.30 -37.50 19.44
C ASP A 563 -5.94 -37.14 20.07
N LEU A 564 -5.56 -37.79 21.17
CA LEU A 564 -4.26 -37.55 21.81
C LEU A 564 -3.12 -38.18 20.98
N HIS A 565 -3.36 -39.35 20.41
CA HIS A 565 -2.41 -40.00 19.50
C HIS A 565 -2.21 -39.16 18.22
N SER A 566 -3.29 -38.72 17.58
CA SER A 566 -3.28 -37.86 16.38
C SER A 566 -2.55 -36.54 16.64
N LYS A 567 -2.76 -35.90 17.81
CA LYS A 567 -2.01 -34.69 18.20
C LYS A 567 -0.52 -34.94 18.38
N ARG A 568 -0.13 -36.07 18.99
CA ARG A 568 1.29 -36.44 19.15
C ARG A 568 1.96 -36.73 17.81
N VAL A 569 1.30 -37.48 16.92
CA VAL A 569 1.80 -37.80 15.59
C VAL A 569 1.98 -36.53 14.75
N ARG A 570 1.00 -35.61 14.76
CA ARG A 570 1.11 -34.32 14.06
C ARG A 570 2.26 -33.47 14.58
N ASN A 571 2.43 -33.38 15.91
CA ASN A 571 3.53 -32.63 16.50
C ASN A 571 4.89 -33.25 16.17
N MET A 572 4.99 -34.58 16.12
CA MET A 572 6.20 -35.28 15.70
C MET A 572 6.52 -35.01 14.23
N LEU A 573 5.53 -35.07 13.35
CA LEU A 573 5.67 -34.75 11.93
C LEU A 573 6.14 -33.30 11.72
N LEU A 574 5.52 -32.34 12.40
CA LEU A 574 5.91 -30.93 12.30
C LEU A 574 7.34 -30.69 12.80
N ARG A 575 7.74 -31.32 13.90
CA ARG A 575 9.12 -31.25 14.41
C ARG A 575 10.11 -31.84 13.41
N ARG A 576 9.79 -33.00 12.85
CA ARG A 576 10.62 -33.63 11.82
C ARG A 576 10.79 -32.73 10.60
N ILE A 577 9.69 -32.15 10.09
CA ILE A 577 9.77 -31.20 8.98
C ILE A 577 10.67 -30.03 9.39
N VAL A 578 10.45 -29.39 10.54
CA VAL A 578 11.29 -28.27 11.00
C VAL A 578 12.77 -28.65 11.16
N GLU A 579 13.09 -29.86 11.60
CA GLU A 579 14.46 -30.37 11.69
C GLU A 579 15.08 -30.58 10.30
N GLU A 580 14.33 -31.17 9.37
CA GLU A 580 14.77 -31.33 7.97
C GLU A 580 14.95 -29.96 7.28
N LEU A 581 14.05 -28.99 7.54
CA LEU A 581 14.22 -27.59 7.10
C LEU A 581 15.50 -26.99 7.69
N ARG A 582 15.79 -27.24 8.96
CA ARG A 582 16.99 -26.75 9.64
C ARG A 582 18.26 -27.22 8.93
N HIS A 583 18.24 -28.43 8.41
CA HIS A 583 19.36 -29.01 7.69
C HIS A 583 19.42 -28.53 6.24
N GLU A 584 18.32 -28.64 5.50
CA GLU A 584 18.33 -28.48 4.04
C GLU A 584 18.19 -27.01 3.61
N VAL A 585 17.19 -26.31 4.14
CA VAL A 585 16.94 -24.91 3.78
C VAL A 585 18.08 -24.02 4.26
N TRP A 586 18.54 -24.18 5.50
CA TRP A 586 19.61 -23.34 6.03
C TRP A 586 21.00 -23.72 5.50
N ARG A 587 21.20 -24.92 4.97
CA ARG A 587 22.46 -25.20 4.27
C ARG A 587 22.59 -24.36 3.00
N THR A 588 21.49 -24.15 2.27
CA THR A 588 21.51 -23.44 0.99
C THR A 588 21.22 -21.96 1.12
N MET A 589 20.32 -21.58 2.02
CA MET A 589 19.77 -20.21 2.10
C MET A 589 20.29 -19.39 3.28
N ARG A 590 21.06 -19.95 4.21
CA ARG A 590 21.46 -19.22 5.43
C ARG A 590 22.25 -17.95 5.14
N ASP A 591 23.30 -18.05 4.33
CA ASP A 591 24.16 -16.90 4.03
C ASP A 591 23.40 -15.79 3.27
N PRO A 592 22.66 -16.06 2.18
CA PRO A 592 21.88 -15.01 1.51
C PRO A 592 20.76 -14.46 2.42
N PHE A 593 20.11 -15.32 3.21
CA PHE A 593 19.06 -14.91 4.14
C PHE A 593 19.59 -14.00 5.27
N ASP A 594 20.63 -14.42 5.99
CA ASP A 594 21.18 -13.67 7.12
C ASP A 594 21.80 -12.34 6.63
N THR A 595 22.39 -12.33 5.44
CA THR A 595 22.89 -11.10 4.78
C THR A 595 21.75 -10.14 4.46
N ALA A 596 20.68 -10.61 3.80
CA ALA A 596 19.54 -9.77 3.46
C ALA A 596 18.81 -9.26 4.73
N LEU A 597 18.66 -10.12 5.75
CA LEU A 597 18.05 -9.75 7.02
C LEU A 597 18.87 -8.70 7.77
N GLU A 598 20.19 -8.80 7.76
CA GLU A 598 21.06 -7.80 8.38
C GLU A 598 20.96 -6.45 7.67
N CYS A 599 20.88 -6.44 6.33
CA CYS A 599 20.58 -5.22 5.57
C CYS A 599 19.25 -4.59 6.01
N VAL A 600 18.18 -5.39 6.15
CA VAL A 600 16.88 -4.89 6.64
C VAL A 600 16.99 -4.36 8.07
N ARG A 601 17.74 -5.03 8.96
CA ARG A 601 17.97 -4.54 10.34
C ARG A 601 18.66 -3.18 10.35
N GLN A 602 19.72 -3.01 9.56
CA GLN A 602 20.41 -1.72 9.44
C GLN A 602 19.48 -0.64 8.90
N LEU A 603 18.61 -0.98 7.94
CA LEU A 603 17.60 -0.06 7.43
C LEU A 603 16.55 0.31 8.47
N VAL A 604 16.06 -0.64 9.28
CA VAL A 604 15.12 -0.36 10.38
C VAL A 604 15.80 0.46 11.49
N LEU A 605 17.09 0.25 11.76
CA LEU A 605 17.85 1.10 12.68
C LEU A 605 17.97 2.55 12.16
N ALA A 606 18.16 2.73 10.84
CA ALA A 606 18.22 4.04 10.20
C ALA A 606 16.85 4.73 10.09
N ASP A 607 15.79 3.93 9.86
CA ASP A 607 14.41 4.37 9.78
C ASP A 607 13.48 3.38 10.50
N PRO A 608 13.24 3.57 11.82
CA PRO A 608 12.37 2.68 12.60
C PRO A 608 10.94 2.57 12.06
N LEU A 609 10.54 3.47 11.16
CA LEU A 609 9.23 3.50 10.51
C LEU A 609 9.13 2.59 9.28
N LEU A 610 10.21 1.88 8.91
CA LEU A 610 10.24 0.91 7.81
C LEU A 610 9.44 -0.36 8.14
N ILE A 611 9.52 -0.81 9.39
CA ILE A 611 8.71 -1.91 9.94
C ILE A 611 8.18 -1.38 11.28
N PRO A 612 7.17 -0.50 11.23
CA PRO A 612 6.68 0.22 12.40
C PRO A 612 5.99 -0.71 13.40
#